data_AF-A0A4V3BR53-F1
#
_entry.id   AF-A0A4V3BR53-F1
#
_cell.length_a   1.000
_cell.length_b   1.000
_cell.length_c   1.000
_cell.angle_alpha   90.00
_cell.angle_beta   90.00
_cell.angle_gamma   90.00
#
_symmetry.space_group_name_H-M   'P 1'
#
loop_
_entity.id
_entity.type
_entity.pdbx_description
1 polymer ?
#
loop_
_entity_poly.entity_id
_entity_poly.type
_entity_poly.pdbx_seq_one_letter_code
_entity_poly.pdbx_strand_id
1 'polypeptide(L)'
;MTDDDVIAWYNERFNKPGMFTKTRWPVTMDTSLSTGNYVWASETGAEIMKEYFERFDVESAGFDFYRYWPVETFLLYALLTSGKDDDEPEPLTLHMLAESARAGVWLFG
;
A
#
# COMPACT_ATOMS: atom_id res chain seq x y z
N MET A 1 -3.87 17.01 -8.15
CA MET A 1 -3.08 15.90 -7.61
C MET A 1 -2.42 15.19 -8.77
N THR A 2 -1.10 15.00 -8.73
CA THR A 2 -0.34 14.27 -9.77
C THR A 2 0.21 12.97 -9.23
N ASP A 3 0.60 12.10 -10.16
CA ASP A 3 1.27 10.85 -9.87
C ASP A 3 2.56 11.08 -9.04
N ASP A 4 3.34 12.09 -9.42
CA ASP A 4 4.57 12.47 -8.72
C ASP A 4 4.32 12.92 -7.28
N ASP A 5 3.17 13.53 -6.98
CA ASP A 5 2.83 13.99 -5.62
C ASP A 5 2.65 12.81 -4.65
N VAL A 6 1.99 11.73 -5.09
CA VAL A 6 1.82 10.51 -4.27
C VAL A 6 3.17 9.84 -4.06
N ILE A 7 3.95 9.66 -5.13
CA ILE A 7 5.26 9.02 -5.05
C ILE A 7 6.21 9.82 -4.15
N ALA A 8 6.21 11.16 -4.27
CA ALA A 8 7.03 12.03 -3.44
C ALA A 8 6.66 11.89 -1.96
N TRP A 9 5.37 11.97 -1.64
CA TRP A 9 4.87 11.78 -0.27
C TRP A 9 5.24 10.41 0.30
N TYR A 10 4.99 9.34 -0.46
CA TYR A 10 5.27 7.97 -0.01
C TYR A 10 6.76 7.77 0.27
N ASN A 11 7.63 8.29 -0.62
CA ASN A 11 9.08 8.25 -0.42
C ASN A 11 9.57 9.08 0.77
N GLU A 12 8.94 10.23 1.01
CA GLU A 12 9.28 11.08 2.14
C GLU A 12 8.91 10.43 3.48
N ARG A 13 7.76 9.75 3.54
CA ARG A 13 7.21 9.24 4.81
C ARG A 13 7.62 7.80 5.11
N PHE A 14 7.52 6.91 4.12
CA PHE A 14 7.55 5.45 4.35
C PHE A 14 8.71 4.76 3.64
N ASN A 15 9.13 5.21 2.45
CA ASN A 15 10.31 4.66 1.73
C ASN A 15 11.56 5.54 1.94
N LYS A 16 11.90 5.82 3.20
CA LYS A 16 13.12 6.56 3.56
C LYS A 16 14.37 5.70 3.33
N PRO A 17 15.49 6.28 2.85
CA PRO A 17 16.74 5.54 2.75
C PRO A 17 17.19 5.11 4.15
N GLY A 18 17.76 3.91 4.24
CA GLY A 18 18.27 3.38 5.50
C GLY A 18 19.41 4.25 6.06
N MET A 19 19.59 4.22 7.38
CA MET A 19 20.65 5.01 8.05
C MET A 19 22.06 4.69 7.52
N PHE A 20 22.28 3.46 7.04
CA PHE A 20 23.57 3.01 6.48
C PHE A 20 23.54 2.80 4.96
N THR A 21 22.36 2.65 4.36
CA THR A 21 22.18 2.45 2.91
C THR A 21 21.45 3.66 2.33
N LYS A 22 22.10 4.41 1.43
CA LYS A 22 21.49 5.56 0.76
C LYS A 22 20.41 5.17 -0.27
N THR A 23 20.12 3.88 -0.42
CA THR A 23 19.22 3.34 -1.43
C THR A 23 17.82 3.16 -0.88
N ARG A 24 16.85 3.76 -1.56
CA ARG A 24 15.43 3.47 -1.43
C ARG A 24 15.08 2.27 -2.32
N TRP A 25 13.92 1.64 -2.07
CA TRP A 25 13.37 0.74 -3.08
C TRP A 25 12.95 1.55 -4.31
N PRO A 26 13.11 1.01 -5.52
CA PRO A 26 12.57 1.65 -6.71
C PRO A 26 11.05 1.67 -6.62
N VAL A 27 10.46 2.86 -6.64
CA VAL A 27 9.02 3.08 -6.54
C VAL A 27 8.49 3.54 -7.89
N THR A 28 7.41 2.90 -8.32
CA THR A 28 6.65 3.24 -9.53
C THR A 28 5.16 3.21 -9.19
N MET A 29 4.29 3.58 -10.13
CA MET A 29 2.86 3.51 -9.90
C MET A 29 2.30 2.10 -9.74
N ASP A 30 2.99 1.11 -10.31
CA ASP A 30 2.64 -0.30 -10.16
C ASP A 30 3.16 -0.91 -8.85
N THR A 31 3.88 -0.14 -8.03
CA THR A 31 4.34 -0.61 -6.72
C THR A 31 3.15 -0.87 -5.80
N SER A 32 2.98 -2.13 -5.42
CA SER A 32 1.99 -2.57 -4.43
C SER A 32 2.53 -2.43 -3.01
N LEU A 33 1.67 -2.00 -2.09
CA LEU A 33 1.94 -1.89 -0.65
C LEU A 33 1.67 -3.20 0.10
N SER A 34 0.79 -4.05 -0.43
CA SER A 34 0.30 -5.26 0.22
C SER A 34 0.81 -6.57 -0.41
N THR A 35 1.37 -6.51 -1.63
CA THR A 35 1.80 -7.70 -2.39
C THR A 35 3.11 -7.48 -3.15
N GLY A 36 3.69 -8.56 -3.68
CA GLY A 36 4.92 -8.53 -4.47
C GLY A 36 6.20 -8.52 -3.61
N ASN A 37 7.25 -7.84 -4.09
CA ASN A 37 8.59 -7.91 -3.48
C ASN A 37 8.80 -6.98 -2.27
N TYR A 38 7.89 -6.03 -2.05
CA TYR A 38 8.07 -4.91 -1.13
C TYR A 38 6.79 -4.66 -0.32
N VAL A 39 6.43 -5.66 0.48
CA VAL A 39 5.18 -5.68 1.26
C VAL A 39 5.37 -5.03 2.62
N TRP A 40 4.41 -4.19 3.00
CA TRP A 40 4.32 -3.66 4.36
C TRP A 40 3.51 -4.59 5.26
N ALA A 41 3.92 -4.69 6.52
CA ALA A 41 3.11 -5.28 7.57
C ALA A 41 1.77 -4.52 7.69
N SER A 42 0.71 -5.23 8.08
CA SER A 42 -0.64 -4.66 8.17
C SER A 42 -0.73 -3.43 9.07
N GLU A 43 0.03 -3.38 10.16
CA GLU A 43 0.08 -2.20 11.04
C GLU A 43 0.60 -0.97 10.30
N THR A 44 1.70 -1.12 9.55
CA THR A 44 2.25 -0.03 8.73
C THR A 44 1.35 0.29 7.55
N GLY A 45 0.72 -0.71 6.93
CA GLY A 45 -0.28 -0.51 5.89
C GLY A 45 -1.46 0.35 6.36
N ALA A 46 -1.97 0.09 7.56
CA ALA A 46 -3.04 0.88 8.17
C ALA A 46 -2.60 2.33 8.46
N GLU A 47 -1.36 2.53 8.91
CA GLU A 47 -0.79 3.87 9.09
C GLU A 47 -0.65 4.64 7.77
N ILE A 48 -0.16 3.97 6.71
CA ILE A 48 -0.03 4.56 5.37
C ILE A 48 -1.41 5.01 4.87
N MET A 49 -2.43 4.14 4.96
CA MET A 49 -3.77 4.46 4.45
C MET A 49 -4.47 5.54 5.25
N LYS A 50 -4.34 5.52 6.58
CA LYS A 50 -4.85 6.59 7.42
C LYS A 50 -4.26 7.94 7.01
N GLU A 51 -2.95 8.03 6.91
CA GLU A 51 -2.29 9.29 6.55
C GLU A 51 -2.63 9.71 5.11
N TYR A 52 -2.75 8.75 4.18
CA TYR A 52 -3.17 9.01 2.82
C TYR A 52 -4.54 9.70 2.76
N PHE A 53 -5.56 9.14 3.42
CA PHE A 53 -6.90 9.71 3.42
C PHE A 53 -6.93 11.11 4.03
N GLU A 54 -6.20 11.33 5.13
CA GLU A 54 -6.10 12.64 5.79
C GLU A 54 -5.34 13.67 4.93
N ARG A 55 -4.22 13.28 4.32
CA ARG A 55 -3.34 14.22 3.60
C ARG A 55 -3.91 14.64 2.26
N PHE A 56 -4.57 13.73 1.55
CA PHE A 56 -5.09 13.98 0.21
C PHE A 56 -6.59 14.28 0.19
N ASP A 57 -7.22 14.39 1.36
CA ASP A 57 -8.65 14.69 1.51
C ASP A 57 -9.52 13.72 0.70
N VAL A 58 -9.23 12.42 0.83
CA VAL A 58 -9.92 11.36 0.12
C VAL A 58 -10.97 10.74 1.02
N GLU A 59 -12.22 10.75 0.58
CA GLU A 59 -13.29 10.05 1.28
C GLU A 59 -13.04 8.55 1.27
N SER A 60 -12.88 7.97 2.47
CA SER A 60 -12.57 6.54 2.66
C SER A 60 -13.80 5.64 2.57
N ALA A 61 -14.98 6.19 2.25
CA ALA A 61 -16.19 5.41 2.10
C ALA A 61 -16.00 4.31 1.04
N GLY A 62 -16.27 3.07 1.43
CA GLY A 62 -16.07 1.90 0.56
C GLY A 62 -14.66 1.32 0.56
N PHE A 63 -13.69 1.91 1.27
CA PHE A 63 -12.38 1.27 1.45
C PHE A 63 -12.48 0.10 2.43
N ASP A 64 -12.19 -1.11 1.95
CA ASP A 64 -12.01 -2.31 2.79
C ASP A 64 -10.52 -2.64 2.93
N PHE A 65 -9.98 -2.43 4.12
CA PHE A 65 -8.57 -2.71 4.42
C PHE A 65 -8.23 -4.20 4.27
N TYR A 66 -9.13 -5.09 4.64
CA TYR A 66 -8.87 -6.53 4.70
C TYR A 66 -8.88 -7.21 3.33
N ARG A 67 -9.35 -6.51 2.30
CA ARG A 67 -9.20 -6.91 0.89
C ARG A 67 -7.74 -6.87 0.44
N TYR A 68 -6.96 -5.95 1.01
CA TYR A 68 -5.54 -5.74 0.69
C TYR A 68 -4.62 -6.42 1.71
N TRP A 69 -4.97 -6.34 3.00
CA TRP A 69 -4.28 -7.03 4.09
C TRP A 69 -5.26 -7.96 4.80
N PRO A 70 -5.56 -9.15 4.25
CA PRO A 70 -6.42 -10.11 4.91
C PRO A 70 -5.90 -10.40 6.32
N VAL A 71 -6.82 -10.51 7.28
CA VAL A 71 -6.50 -10.73 8.70
C VAL A 71 -5.50 -11.87 8.79
N GLU A 72 -4.29 -11.55 9.26
CA GLU A 72 -3.27 -12.56 9.44
C GLU A 72 -3.78 -13.66 10.39
N THR A 73 -4.14 -14.80 9.81
CA THR A 73 -3.18 -15.87 9.97
C THR A 73 -2.00 -15.47 9.08
N PHE A 74 -0.78 -15.24 9.61
CA PHE A 74 0.50 -15.65 9.00
C PHE A 74 1.73 -14.73 8.95
N LEU A 75 2.44 -14.69 10.09
CA LEU A 75 3.89 -14.86 10.13
C LEU A 75 4.37 -16.27 9.68
N LEU A 76 3.48 -17.26 9.53
CA LEU A 76 3.80 -18.66 9.17
C LEU A 76 3.39 -19.13 7.72
N TYR A 77 2.53 -18.44 6.94
CA TYR A 77 2.00 -18.91 5.62
C TYR A 77 3.01 -18.56 4.56
N ALA A 78 3.63 -17.39 4.65
CA ALA A 78 4.74 -17.07 3.76
C ALA A 78 5.85 -18.16 3.83
N LEU A 79 5.93 -18.91 4.95
CA LEU A 79 6.80 -20.07 5.12
C LEU A 79 6.14 -21.43 4.80
N LEU A 80 4.81 -21.55 4.74
CA LEU A 80 4.07 -22.82 4.66
C LEU A 80 3.19 -23.02 3.42
N THR A 81 2.79 -21.96 2.70
CA THR A 81 1.88 -22.06 1.55
C THR A 81 2.56 -21.71 0.25
N SER A 82 3.55 -22.52 -0.11
CA SER A 82 3.82 -22.77 -1.52
C SER A 82 2.72 -23.70 -2.05
N GLY A 83 1.61 -23.13 -2.51
CA GLY A 83 0.66 -23.83 -3.39
C GLY A 83 -0.68 -24.29 -2.81
N LYS A 84 -1.49 -23.38 -2.23
CA LYS A 84 -2.93 -23.64 -2.09
C LYS A 84 -3.76 -22.42 -2.48
N ASP A 85 -4.87 -22.69 -3.18
CA ASP A 85 -5.97 -21.81 -3.56
C ASP A 85 -6.65 -21.14 -2.34
N ASP A 86 -5.95 -20.23 -1.68
CA ASP A 86 -6.58 -19.19 -0.87
C ASP A 86 -6.47 -17.89 -1.67
N ASP A 87 -7.58 -17.13 -1.81
CA ASP A 87 -7.66 -15.91 -2.61
C ASP A 87 -6.46 -15.00 -2.32
N GLU A 88 -5.57 -14.85 -3.32
CA GLU A 88 -4.38 -14.02 -3.18
C GLU A 88 -4.83 -12.58 -2.87
N PRO A 89 -4.24 -11.91 -1.86
CA PRO A 89 -4.63 -10.56 -1.50
C PRO A 89 -4.59 -9.64 -2.72
N GLU A 90 -5.58 -8.77 -2.85
CA GLU A 90 -5.57 -7.82 -3.94
C GLU A 90 -4.41 -6.82 -3.77
N PRO A 91 -3.72 -6.45 -4.86
CA PRO A 91 -2.65 -5.48 -4.79
C PRO A 91 -3.19 -4.08 -4.51
N LEU A 92 -2.69 -3.42 -3.46
CA LEU A 92 -2.93 -2.01 -3.22
C LEU A 92 -1.80 -1.18 -3.82
N THR A 93 -2.00 -0.61 -5.02
CA THR A 93 -0.94 0.09 -5.75
C THR A 93 -0.93 1.60 -5.52
N LEU A 94 0.22 2.24 -5.73
CA LEU A 94 0.33 3.69 -5.72
C LEU A 94 -0.52 4.36 -6.83
N HIS A 95 -0.76 3.66 -7.94
CA HIS A 95 -1.70 4.11 -8.96
C HIS A 95 -3.11 4.30 -8.38
N MET A 96 -3.60 3.34 -7.60
CA MET A 96 -4.93 3.43 -6.97
C MET A 96 -5.02 4.62 -6.00
N LEU A 97 -3.93 4.90 -5.29
CA LEU A 97 -3.83 6.09 -4.43
C LEU A 97 -3.87 7.38 -5.26
N ALA A 98 -3.16 7.44 -6.38
CA ALA A 98 -3.15 8.62 -7.26
C ALA A 98 -4.52 8.88 -7.90
N GLU A 99 -5.16 7.84 -8.44
CA GLU A 99 -6.51 7.91 -9.03
C GLU A 99 -7.54 8.39 -8.00
N SER A 100 -7.57 7.78 -6.81
CA SER A 100 -8.52 8.14 -5.76
C SER A 100 -8.25 9.54 -5.18
N ALA A 101 -7.00 9.96 -5.09
CA ALA A 101 -6.63 11.31 -4.65
C ALA A 101 -6.99 12.39 -5.68
N ARG A 102 -7.03 12.05 -6.97
CA ARG A 102 -7.56 12.94 -8.01
C ARG A 102 -9.08 13.04 -7.98
N ALA A 103 -9.76 11.95 -7.60
CA ALA A 103 -11.21 11.90 -7.50
C ALA A 103 -11.76 12.48 -6.18
N GLY A 104 -10.94 12.52 -5.12
CA GLY A 104 -11.37 12.91 -3.77
C GLY A 104 -12.18 11.83 -3.05
N VAL A 105 -12.32 10.64 -3.63
CA VAL A 105 -13.06 9.50 -3.09
C VAL A 105 -12.33 8.21 -3.42
N TRP A 106 -12.46 7.19 -2.58
CA TRP A 106 -11.93 5.87 -2.87
C TRP A 106 -12.64 5.22 -4.06
N LEU A 107 -11.90 4.83 -5.10
CA LEU A 107 -12.47 4.28 -6.34
C LEU A 107 -12.46 2.75 -6.43
N PHE A 108 -11.84 2.06 -5.48
CA PHE A 108 -11.56 0.63 -5.57
C PHE A 108 -12.13 -0.13 -4.37
N GLY A 109 -13.38 0.19 -4.03
CA GLY A 109 -14.16 -0.50 -3.00
C GLY A 109 -14.71 -1.83 -3.47
#